data_AF-A0A382PJS3-F1
#
_entry.id   AF-A0A382PJS3-F1
#
_cell.length_a   1.000
_cell.length_b   1.000
_cell.length_c   1.000
_cell.angle_alpha   90.00
_cell.angle_beta   90.00
_cell.angle_gamma   90.00
#
_symmetry.space_group_name_H-M   'P 1'
#
loop_
_entity.id
_entity.type
_entity.pdbx_description
1 polymer ?
#
loop_
_entity_poly.entity_id
_entity_poly.type
_entity_poly.pdbx_seq_one_letter_code
_entity_poly.pdbx_strand_id
1 'polypeptide(L)' 'DGITGFTPIAAGRVTFDGQDLEGLTPDRRAHLGMSRTFQSLELFEDLTVRDNLFAAAERPKWHSFLRDIIQPGANERQ' A
#
# COMPACT_ATOMS: atom_id res chain seq x y z
N ASP A 1 -7.80 13.89 2.59
CA ASP A 1 -8.16 12.79 3.52
C ASP A 1 -9.52 12.16 3.27
N GLY A 2 -10.59 12.94 3.02
CA GLY A 2 -11.93 12.40 2.74
C GLY A 2 -12.00 11.46 1.54
N ILE A 3 -11.51 11.90 0.37
CA ILE A 3 -11.51 11.10 -0.86
C ILE A 3 -10.65 9.84 -0.72
N THR A 4 -9.52 9.93 -0.02
CA THR A 4 -8.55 8.84 0.13
C THR A 4 -8.87 7.88 1.29
N GLY A 5 -9.96 8.10 2.03
CA GLY A 5 -10.44 7.21 3.09
C GLY A 5 -9.78 7.39 4.47
N PHE A 6 -8.98 8.45 4.66
CA PHE A 6 -8.34 8.77 5.94
C PHE A 6 -9.23 9.62 6.87
N THR A 7 -10.36 10.12 6.36
CA THR A 7 -11.36 10.84 7.13
C THR A 7 -12.73 10.48 6.57
N PRO A 8 -13.76 10.27 7.41
CA PRO A 8 -15.12 10.03 6.93
C PRO A 8 -15.64 11.24 6.14
N ILE A 9 -16.44 10.95 5.10
CA ILE A 9 -17.12 11.98 4.32
C ILE A 9 -18.43 12.33 5.02
N ALA A 10 -18.64 13.61 5.32
CA ALA A 10 -19.82 14.06 6.05
C ALA A 10 -21.12 14.02 5.21
N ALA A 11 -21.02 14.31 3.91
CA ALA A 11 -22.12 14.26 2.96
C ALA A 11 -21.61 14.18 1.52
N GLY A 12 -22.48 13.78 0.60
CA GLY A 12 -22.16 13.61 -0.81
C GLY A 12 -21.72 12.18 -1.15
N ARG A 13 -21.28 11.98 -2.40
CA ARG A 13 -20.85 10.68 -2.92
C ARG A 13 -19.54 10.85 -3.68
N VAL A 14 -18.62 9.89 -3.48
CA VAL A 14 -17.35 9.85 -4.21
C VAL A 14 -17.31 8.56 -4.99
N THR A 15 -17.14 8.67 -6.30
CA THR A 15 -16.95 7.54 -7.19
C THR A 15 -15.58 7.60 -7.84
N PHE A 16 -15.03 6.42 -8.18
CA PHE A 16 -13.78 6.26 -8.92
C PHE A 16 -13.95 5.13 -9.92
N ASP A 17 -13.68 5.38 -11.20
CA ASP A 17 -13.95 4.44 -12.31
C ASP A 17 -15.35 3.82 -12.28
N GLY A 18 -16.35 4.65 -11.97
CA GLY A 18 -17.75 4.22 -11.86
C GLY A 18 -18.10 3.41 -10.60
N GLN A 19 -17.14 3.13 -9.72
CA GLN A 19 -17.36 2.44 -8.45
C GLN A 19 -17.55 3.44 -7.30
N ASP A 20 -18.51 3.15 -6.43
CA ASP A 20 -18.71 3.93 -5.21
C ASP A 20 -17.61 3.62 -4.20
N LEU A 21 -17.04 4.68 -3.61
CA LEU A 21 -16.00 4.56 -2.60
C LEU A 21 -16.53 4.65 -1.17
N GLU A 22 -17.84 4.80 -0.96
CA GLU A 22 -18.44 4.83 0.38
C GLU A 22 -18.06 3.59 1.21
N GLY A 23 -17.65 3.80 2.45
CA GLY A 23 -17.25 2.72 3.38
C GLY A 23 -15.94 2.00 3.05
N LEU A 24 -15.26 2.31 1.93
CA LEU A 24 -13.97 1.70 1.61
C LEU A 24 -12.84 2.31 2.43
N THR A 25 -12.02 1.44 3.01
CA THR A 25 -10.76 1.79 3.69
C THR A 25 -9.70 2.26 2.68
N PRO A 26 -8.66 3.00 3.11
CA PRO A 26 -7.57 3.42 2.24
C PRO A 26 -6.89 2.27 1.48
N ASP A 27 -6.69 1.11 2.11
CA ASP A 27 -6.08 -0.05 1.46
C ASP A 27 -6.96 -0.60 0.32
N ARG A 28 -8.29 -0.67 0.52
CA ARG A 28 -9.22 -1.12 -0.53
C ARG A 28 -9.26 -0.14 -1.69
N ARG A 29 -9.23 1.17 -1.40
CA ARG A 29 -9.14 2.23 -2.41
C ARG A 29 -7.84 2.12 -3.24
N ALA A 30 -6.71 1.85 -2.60
CA ALA A 30 -5.44 1.63 -3.29
C ALA A 30 -5.47 0.39 -4.20
N HIS A 31 -6.14 -0.69 -3.79
CA HIS A 31 -6.34 -1.88 -4.63
C HIS A 31 -7.23 -1.62 -5.85
N LEU A 32 -8.09 -0.60 -5.82
CA LEU A 32 -8.85 -0.12 -6.98
C LEU A 32 -8.01 0.76 -7.91
N GLY A 33 -6.77 1.10 -7.55
CA GLY A 33 -5.88 1.98 -8.33
C GLY A 33 -5.80 3.41 -7.81
N MET A 34 -6.48 3.75 -6.71
CA MET A 34 -6.43 5.09 -6.12
C MET A 34 -5.41 5.15 -4.96
N SER A 35 -4.19 5.63 -5.27
CA SER A 35 -3.11 5.80 -4.29
C SER A 35 -2.87 7.27 -3.93
N ARG A 36 -2.27 7.51 -2.76
CA ARG A 36 -1.91 8.84 -2.24
C ARG A 36 -0.43 8.88 -1.86
N THR A 37 0.26 9.96 -2.22
CA THR A 37 1.57 10.30 -1.65
C THR A 37 1.39 11.20 -0.42
N PHE A 38 2.29 11.06 0.54
CA PHE A 38 2.35 11.91 1.73
C PHE A 38 3.43 12.98 1.55
N GLN A 39 3.20 14.18 2.10
CA GLN A 39 4.15 15.29 1.95
C GLN A 39 5.49 15.01 2.64
N SER A 40 5.45 14.25 3.74
CA SER A 40 6.63 13.63 4.32
C SER A 40 6.64 12.18 3.86
N LEU A 41 7.57 11.83 2.98
CA LEU A 41 7.82 10.44 2.61
C LEU A 41 8.63 9.80 3.73
N GLU A 42 8.06 8.82 4.41
CA GLU A 42 8.83 7.92 5.27
C GLU A 42 9.54 6.92 4.36
N LEU A 43 10.75 7.27 3.94
CA LEU A 43 11.65 6.35 3.24
C LEU A 43 12.34 5.44 4.25
N PHE A 44 12.67 4.23 3.82
CA PHE A 44 13.59 3.38 4.57
C PHE A 44 15.00 3.90 4.31
N GLU A 45 15.56 4.66 5.26
CA GLU A 45 16.84 5.37 5.11
C GLU A 45 18.03 4.42 4.94
N ASP A 46 17.93 3.20 5.50
CA ASP A 46 18.96 2.16 5.39
C ASP A 46 18.92 1.39 4.05
N LEU A 47 17.96 1.70 3.18
CA LEU A 47 17.74 1.00 1.90
C LEU A 47 18.17 1.86 0.71
N THR A 48 18.65 1.21 -0.36
CA THR A 48 18.89 1.92 -1.61
C THR A 48 17.58 2.43 -2.21
N VAL A 49 17.67 3.36 -3.17
CA VAL A 49 16.50 3.81 -3.93
C VAL A 49 15.80 2.62 -4.61
N ARG A 50 16.57 1.67 -5.15
CA ARG A 50 16.06 0.45 -5.77
C ARG A 50 15.25 -0.38 -4.76
N ASP A 51 15.79 -0.57 -3.56
CA ASP A 51 15.17 -1.42 -2.54
C ASP A 51 13.90 -0.76 -1.98
N ASN A 52 13.89 0.57 -1.82
CA ASN A 52 12.68 1.33 -1.49
C ASN A 52 11.58 1.13 -2.56
N LEU A 53 11.94 1.14 -3.84
CA LEU A 53 10.98 0.89 -4.93
C LEU A 53 10.47 -0.56 -4.92
N PHE A 54 11.32 -1.55 -4.64
CA PHE A 54 10.91 -2.95 -4.51
C PHE A 54 9.96 -3.14 -3.31
N ALA A 55 10.31 -2.58 -2.15
CA ALA A 55 9.48 -2.63 -0.95
C ALA A 55 8.07 -2.04 -1.19
N ALA A 56 7.97 -0.97 -1.98
CA ALA A 56 6.69 -0.36 -2.34
C ALA A 56 5.88 -1.18 -3.38
N ALA A 57 6.55 -1.90 -4.28
CA ALA A 57 5.91 -2.66 -5.36
C ALA A 57 5.45 -4.06 -4.93
N GLU A 58 6.06 -4.61 -3.88
CA GLU A 58 5.78 -5.98 -3.45
C GLU A 58 4.40 -6.13 -2.80
N ARG A 59 3.69 -7.22 -3.15
CA ARG A 59 2.42 -7.59 -2.53
C ARG A 59 2.67 -8.76 -1.58
N PRO A 60 2.90 -8.51 -0.29
CA PRO A 60 3.27 -9.56 0.64
C PRO A 60 2.12 -10.56 0.77
N LYS A 61 2.44 -11.84 0.54
CA LYS A 61 1.51 -12.94 0.75
C LYS A 61 1.83 -13.60 2.09
N TRP A 62 0.81 -13.95 2.87
CA TRP A 62 0.97 -14.55 4.20
C TRP A 62 1.92 -15.77 4.22
N HIS A 63 1.92 -16.58 3.15
CA HIS A 63 2.80 -17.74 3.02
C HIS A 63 4.25 -17.39 2.72
N SER A 64 4.55 -16.18 2.23
CA SER A 64 5.93 -15.71 2.06
C SER A 64 6.58 -15.52 3.42
N PHE A 65 5.87 -14.93 4.38
CA PHE A 65 6.35 -14.79 5.77
C PHE A 65 6.64 -16.13 6.43
N LEU A 66 5.78 -17.13 6.26
CA LEU A 66 6.04 -18.48 6.78
C LEU A 66 7.26 -19.12 6.13
N ARG A 67 7.48 -18.86 4.83
CA ARG A 67 8.64 -19.37 4.12
C ARG A 67 9.93 -18.72 4.62
N ASP A 68 9.91 -17.42 4.92
CA ASP A 68 11.06 -16.69 5.46
C ASP A 68 11.44 -17.14 6.88
N ILE A 69 10.45 -17.55 7.69
CA ILE A 69 10.72 -18.15 9.01
C ILE A 69 11.42 -19.51 8.88
N ILE A 70 11.05 -20.31 7.87
CA ILE A 70 11.56 -21.68 7.68
C ILE A 70 12.90 -21.68 6.92
N GLN A 71 13.09 -20.77 5.97
CA GLN A 71 14.31 -20.66 5.16
C GLN A 71 14.73 -19.19 4.99
N PRO A 72 15.23 -18.55 6.06
CA PRO A 72 15.79 -17.22 5.97
C PRO A 72 17.01 -17.25 5.02
N GLY A 73 17.06 -16.31 4.07
CA GLY A 73 18.17 -16.17 3.11
C GLY A 73 17.88 -16.64 1.67
N ALA A 74 16.69 -17.17 1.36
CA ALA A 74 16.32 -17.48 -0.02
C ALA A 74 16.10 -16.22 -0.88
N ASN A 75 15.75 -15.09 -0.25
CA ASN A 75 15.54 -13.79 -0.90
C ASN A 75 16.75 -12.84 -0.83
N GLU A 76 17.87 -13.22 -0.17
CA GLU A 76 19.07 -12.37 0.00
C GLU A 76 19.98 -12.31 -1.25
N ARG A 77 19.47 -12.65 -2.44
CA ARG A 77 20.23 -12.56 -3.69
C ARG A 77 19.57 -11.61 -4.65
N GLN A 78 19.83 -10.31 -4.47
CA GLN A 78 19.81 -9.32 -5.55
C GLN A 78 20.53 -8.03 -5.17
#